data_AF-A0A6I5A1G5-F1
#
_entry.id   AF-A0A6I5A1G5-F1
#
_cell.length_a   1.000
_cell.length_b   1.000
_cell.length_c   1.000
_cell.angle_alpha   90.00
_cell.angle_beta   90.00
_cell.angle_gamma   90.00
#
_symmetry.space_group_name_H-M   'P 1'
#
loop_
_entity.id
_entity.type
_entity.pdbx_description
1 polymer ?
#
loop_
_entity_poly.entity_id
_entity_poly.type
_entity_poly.pdbx_seq_one_letter_code
_entity_poly.pdbx_strand_id
1 'polypeptide(L)'
;MKHSKTMLSILATSMLTLSTPVVAFAESDHAKNDQVKQQTEGNSKWENKKENQLKQKEELAEKLAEKRKQAVENRMDTLHRWLDRIETHTEKIEDQMEDYFDEDNDDKDEEEEQEQEAPESNEDEESEESTDSDESEEESEEAPESDESDEEETQTSEEEESSDEEQSSLVESYQQVTAEQDIVAAEEEEESESEAGSEEEGDSDEEEESNEDEDENEEDKESDDEGEEEAEEEDNEEEVVDPEEEKEEEEELEGYDERAKSFSGKLKAQTHKLDAVEKHMNHLNDWMQKKLGADASLEPIEEVEERIASLREDVAEAQEELAEYQAEMKEEVEEDKEDQKEFENKEEVETDKVWNVAFNTDLSQSMVDDLGFYVFDEAMNAVPVDVQYNEETRSVELRPEKNYDSGKSYTLFIAKDSKSQDNLTLKNAVKMDFSVK
;
A
#
# COMPACT_ATOMS: atom_id res chain seq x y z
N MET A 1 21.22 -17.88 26.31
CA MET A 1 22.58 -17.43 26.68
C MET A 1 23.42 -17.39 25.41
N LYS A 2 23.53 -16.21 24.79
CA LYS A 2 24.24 -16.02 23.51
C LYS A 2 25.66 -15.53 23.80
N HIS A 3 26.66 -16.23 23.28
CA HIS A 3 28.07 -15.90 23.45
C HIS A 3 28.48 -14.78 22.49
N SER A 4 28.68 -13.57 23.01
CA SER A 4 29.42 -12.50 22.33
C SER A 4 30.92 -12.84 22.38
N LYS A 5 31.52 -13.11 21.21
CA LYS A 5 32.98 -13.18 21.05
C LYS A 5 33.49 -11.81 20.67
N THR A 6 33.93 -11.05 21.67
CA THR A 6 34.70 -9.82 21.49
C THR A 6 36.14 -10.21 21.14
N MET A 7 36.54 -10.08 19.87
CA MET A 7 37.94 -10.17 19.47
C MET A 7 38.62 -8.81 19.69
N LEU A 8 39.37 -8.72 20.79
CA LEU A 8 40.32 -7.64 21.06
C LEU A 8 41.55 -7.86 20.17
N SER A 9 41.74 -7.02 19.14
CA SER A 9 43.01 -6.98 18.42
C SER A 9 44.05 -6.24 19.29
N ILE A 10 45.15 -6.93 19.58
CA ILE A 10 46.26 -6.40 20.37
C ILE A 10 47.24 -5.76 19.38
N LEU A 11 47.26 -4.42 19.35
CA LEU A 11 48.27 -3.62 18.65
C LEU A 11 49.65 -3.87 19.27
N ALA A 12 50.40 -4.82 18.70
CA ALA A 12 51.78 -5.11 19.08
C ALA A 12 52.71 -3.99 18.57
N THR A 13 53.00 -3.01 19.42
CA THR A 13 54.00 -1.98 19.16
C THR A 13 55.41 -2.59 19.19
N SER A 14 55.90 -3.07 18.05
CA SER A 14 57.27 -3.59 17.91
C SER A 14 58.26 -2.41 17.89
N MET A 15 58.86 -2.10 19.05
CA MET A 15 59.99 -1.17 19.16
C MET A 15 61.27 -1.84 18.65
N LEU A 16 61.53 -1.75 17.34
CA LEU A 16 62.83 -2.06 16.74
C LEU A 16 63.86 -1.01 17.14
N THR A 17 64.67 -1.32 18.14
CA THR A 17 65.85 -0.54 18.52
C THR A 17 67.03 -0.88 17.60
N LEU A 18 67.12 -0.15 16.48
CA LEU A 18 68.27 -0.24 15.58
C LEU A 18 69.53 0.33 16.26
N SER A 19 70.40 -0.57 16.72
CA SER A 19 71.76 -0.27 17.14
C SER A 19 72.60 0.08 15.92
N THR A 20 72.95 1.36 15.77
CA THR A 20 73.84 1.83 14.70
C THR A 20 75.31 1.83 15.15
N PRO A 21 76.24 1.33 14.33
CA PRO A 21 77.67 1.40 14.62
C PRO A 21 78.20 2.82 14.38
N VAL A 22 78.93 3.34 15.38
CA VAL A 22 79.65 4.62 15.30
C VAL A 22 80.87 4.47 14.41
N VAL A 23 80.76 4.89 13.15
CA VAL A 23 81.91 5.05 12.25
C VAL A 23 82.36 6.52 12.28
N ALA A 24 83.51 6.78 12.90
CA ALA A 24 84.13 8.10 12.92
C ALA A 24 84.76 8.41 11.54
N PHE A 25 84.04 9.15 10.70
CA PHE A 25 84.57 9.74 9.47
C PHE A 25 85.12 11.14 9.73
N ALA A 26 86.34 11.39 9.26
CA ALA A 26 86.99 12.69 9.32
C ALA A 26 86.27 13.71 8.42
N GLU A 27 85.95 14.86 8.99
CA GLU A 27 85.21 15.96 8.38
C GLU A 27 85.92 16.55 7.15
N SER A 28 85.24 16.52 6.01
CA SER A 28 85.47 17.39 4.85
C SER A 28 84.32 18.38 4.78
N ASP A 29 84.58 19.65 5.08
CA ASP A 29 83.56 20.71 5.18
C ASP A 29 82.87 21.06 3.85
N HIS A 30 83.31 20.49 2.72
CA HIS A 30 82.70 20.75 1.42
C HIS A 30 81.56 19.78 1.05
N ALA A 31 81.41 18.65 1.76
CA ALA A 31 80.36 17.64 1.47
C ALA A 31 79.05 17.83 2.27
N LYS A 32 79.06 18.65 3.33
CA LYS A 32 77.88 18.90 4.17
C LYS A 32 76.83 19.79 3.48
N ASN A 33 77.23 20.60 2.50
CA ASN A 33 76.32 21.55 1.85
C ASN A 33 75.44 20.89 0.78
N ASP A 34 75.96 19.89 0.06
CA ASP A 34 75.19 19.16 -0.96
C ASP A 34 74.19 18.17 -0.33
N GLN A 35 74.50 17.61 0.84
CA GLN A 35 73.61 16.69 1.55
C GLN A 35 72.39 17.40 2.15
N VAL A 36 72.55 18.62 2.66
CA VAL A 36 71.42 19.45 3.16
C VAL A 36 70.48 19.84 2.02
N LYS A 37 71.01 20.15 0.84
CA LYS A 37 70.20 20.52 -0.33
C LYS A 37 69.36 19.34 -0.86
N GLN A 38 69.94 18.13 -0.90
CA GLN A 38 69.21 16.92 -1.28
C GLN A 38 68.11 16.53 -0.26
N GLN A 39 68.32 16.78 1.04
CA GLN A 39 67.29 16.54 2.05
C GLN A 39 66.11 17.52 1.95
N THR A 40 66.38 18.80 1.64
CA THR A 40 65.29 19.79 1.48
C THR A 40 64.44 19.55 0.23
N GLU A 41 65.05 19.08 -0.87
CA GLU A 41 64.32 18.76 -2.11
C GLU A 41 63.49 17.46 -1.95
N GLY A 42 63.98 16.49 -1.18
CA GLY A 42 63.23 15.26 -0.86
C GLY A 42 61.99 15.52 0.00
N ASN A 43 62.08 16.43 0.97
CA ASN A 43 60.97 16.72 1.88
C ASN A 43 59.80 17.43 1.16
N SER A 44 60.10 18.38 0.27
CA SER A 44 59.09 19.10 -0.51
C SER A 44 58.31 18.18 -1.46
N LYS A 45 58.95 17.15 -2.05
CA LYS A 45 58.26 16.18 -2.92
C LYS A 45 57.27 15.31 -2.14
N TRP A 46 57.60 14.96 -0.89
CA TRP A 46 56.73 14.14 -0.05
C TRP A 46 55.50 14.91 0.43
N GLU A 47 55.69 16.17 0.83
CA GLU A 47 54.57 17.07 1.22
C GLU A 47 53.58 17.27 0.05
N ASN A 48 54.06 17.53 -1.17
CA ASN A 48 53.20 17.66 -2.34
C ASN A 48 52.44 16.36 -2.67
N LYS A 49 53.09 15.19 -2.49
CA LYS A 49 52.42 13.89 -2.70
C LYS A 49 51.29 13.69 -1.67
N LYS A 50 51.55 14.01 -0.39
CA LYS A 50 50.57 13.90 0.68
C LYS A 50 49.38 14.85 0.47
N GLU A 51 49.62 16.08 0.04
CA GLU A 51 48.56 17.05 -0.28
C GLU A 51 47.70 16.57 -1.45
N ASN A 52 48.31 16.05 -2.52
CA ASN A 52 47.56 15.50 -3.65
C ASN A 52 46.73 14.27 -3.27
N GLN A 53 47.27 13.38 -2.44
CA GLN A 53 46.52 12.24 -1.91
C GLN A 53 45.34 12.68 -1.04
N LEU A 54 45.51 13.73 -0.23
CA LEU A 54 44.44 14.26 0.60
C LEU A 54 43.33 14.88 -0.25
N LYS A 55 43.68 15.66 -1.29
CA LYS A 55 42.71 16.20 -2.25
C LYS A 55 41.94 15.13 -3.00
N GLN A 56 42.62 14.07 -3.45
CA GLN A 56 41.95 12.94 -4.11
C GLN A 56 40.98 12.22 -3.16
N LYS A 57 41.35 12.07 -1.88
CA LYS A 57 40.45 11.49 -0.88
C LYS A 57 39.23 12.38 -0.61
N GLU A 58 39.42 13.68 -0.55
CA GLU A 58 38.34 14.66 -0.37
C GLU A 58 37.37 14.66 -1.57
N GLU A 59 37.90 14.70 -2.80
CA GLU A 59 37.10 14.62 -4.03
C GLU A 59 36.32 13.30 -4.14
N LEU A 60 36.93 12.17 -3.76
CA LEU A 60 36.25 10.88 -3.72
C LEU A 60 35.15 10.84 -2.65
N ALA A 61 35.40 11.43 -1.48
CA ALA A 61 34.41 11.50 -0.41
C ALA A 61 33.21 12.39 -0.80
N GLU A 62 33.46 13.53 -1.46
CA GLU A 62 32.42 14.42 -1.99
C GLU A 62 31.56 13.70 -3.04
N LYS A 63 32.20 13.03 -4.00
CA LYS A 63 31.50 12.25 -5.03
C LYS A 63 30.67 11.10 -4.44
N LEU A 64 31.17 10.46 -3.39
CA LEU A 64 30.44 9.40 -2.69
C LEU A 64 29.24 9.96 -1.92
N ALA A 65 29.38 11.12 -1.28
CA ALA A 65 28.29 11.80 -0.60
C ALA A 65 27.19 12.23 -1.59
N GLU A 66 27.57 12.77 -2.75
CA GLU A 66 26.63 13.14 -3.82
C GLU A 66 25.86 11.91 -4.34
N LYS A 67 26.56 10.80 -4.60
CA LYS A 67 25.91 9.54 -5.00
C LYS A 67 24.93 9.02 -3.95
N ARG A 68 25.29 9.09 -2.67
CA ARG A 68 24.40 8.67 -1.57
C ARG A 68 23.16 9.55 -1.50
N LYS A 69 23.30 10.86 -1.66
CA LYS A 69 22.16 11.79 -1.73
C LYS A 69 21.23 11.46 -2.90
N GLN A 70 21.80 11.23 -4.08
CA GLN A 70 21.03 10.84 -5.26
C GLN A 70 20.31 9.50 -5.06
N ALA A 71 20.94 8.53 -4.37
CA ALA A 71 20.30 7.26 -4.04
C ALA A 71 19.10 7.44 -3.09
N VAL A 72 19.19 8.34 -2.12
CA VAL A 72 18.05 8.70 -1.25
C VAL A 72 16.93 9.33 -2.07
N GLU A 73 17.25 10.32 -2.90
CA GLU A 73 16.26 11.02 -3.74
C GLU A 73 15.51 10.03 -4.63
N ASN A 74 16.21 9.13 -5.34
CA ASN A 74 15.58 8.13 -6.19
C ASN A 74 14.67 7.15 -5.41
N ARG A 75 15.04 6.79 -4.18
CA ARG A 75 14.21 5.92 -3.33
C ARG A 75 12.99 6.65 -2.80
N MET A 76 13.12 7.92 -2.42
CA MET A 76 11.97 8.76 -2.05
C MET A 76 10.99 8.92 -3.21
N ASP A 77 11.48 9.19 -4.42
CA ASP A 77 10.65 9.25 -5.63
C ASP A 77 9.92 7.92 -5.89
N THR A 78 10.50 6.80 -5.49
CA THR A 78 9.86 5.47 -5.61
C THR A 78 8.75 5.30 -4.57
N LEU A 79 8.99 5.68 -3.32
CA LEU A 79 7.97 5.67 -2.27
C LEU A 79 6.78 6.57 -2.63
N HIS A 80 7.02 7.78 -3.12
CA HIS A 80 5.94 8.68 -3.56
C HIS A 80 5.12 8.07 -4.69
N ARG A 81 5.75 7.45 -5.70
CA ARG A 81 5.04 6.76 -6.79
C ARG A 81 4.22 5.57 -6.32
N TRP A 82 4.61 4.91 -5.23
CA TRP A 82 3.81 3.85 -4.63
C TRP A 82 2.61 4.42 -3.87
N LEU A 83 2.81 5.50 -3.11
CA LEU A 83 1.74 6.21 -2.41
C LEU A 83 0.69 6.79 -3.37
N ASP A 84 1.12 7.45 -4.47
CA ASP A 84 0.22 7.95 -5.52
C ASP A 84 -0.69 6.84 -6.07
N ARG A 85 -0.14 5.63 -6.25
CA ARG A 85 -0.89 4.49 -6.77
C ARG A 85 -1.90 3.95 -5.75
N ILE A 86 -1.51 3.88 -4.48
CA ILE A 86 -2.39 3.45 -3.39
C ILE A 86 -3.57 4.42 -3.26
N GLU A 87 -3.30 5.72 -3.30
CA GLU A 87 -4.31 6.79 -3.29
C GLU A 87 -5.31 6.61 -4.43
N THR A 88 -4.84 6.60 -5.70
CA THR A 88 -5.72 6.41 -6.87
C THR A 88 -6.52 5.11 -6.81
N HIS A 89 -5.95 4.04 -6.27
CA HIS A 89 -6.67 2.77 -6.15
C HIS A 89 -7.69 2.77 -5.01
N THR A 90 -7.45 3.53 -3.95
CA THR A 90 -8.39 3.71 -2.83
C THR A 90 -9.59 4.54 -3.28
N GLU A 91 -9.35 5.70 -3.91
CA GLU A 91 -10.40 6.52 -4.54
C GLU A 91 -11.24 5.69 -5.52
N LYS A 92 -10.59 4.91 -6.39
CA LYS A 92 -11.31 4.04 -7.33
C LYS A 92 -12.14 2.97 -6.62
N ILE A 93 -11.71 2.46 -5.47
CA ILE A 93 -12.50 1.49 -4.70
C ILE A 93 -13.72 2.19 -4.11
N GLU A 94 -13.56 3.39 -3.56
CA GLU A 94 -14.63 4.24 -3.03
C GLU A 94 -15.66 4.57 -4.12
N ASP A 95 -15.24 5.07 -5.28
CA ASP A 95 -16.13 5.32 -6.43
C ASP A 95 -16.93 4.06 -6.79
N GLN A 96 -16.28 2.90 -6.81
CA GLN A 96 -16.96 1.63 -7.11
C GLN A 96 -17.90 1.16 -5.99
N MET A 97 -17.68 1.57 -4.74
CA MET A 97 -18.58 1.28 -3.63
C MET A 97 -19.79 2.19 -3.70
N GLU A 98 -19.58 3.50 -3.91
CA GLU A 98 -20.66 4.48 -4.14
C GLU A 98 -21.54 4.04 -5.32
N ASP A 99 -20.95 3.75 -6.49
CA ASP A 99 -21.69 3.23 -7.65
C ASP A 99 -22.47 1.94 -7.35
N TYR A 100 -21.97 1.08 -6.46
CA TYR A 100 -22.60 -0.21 -6.14
C TYR A 100 -23.68 -0.11 -5.05
N PHE A 101 -23.60 0.88 -4.16
CA PHE A 101 -24.50 1.03 -3.01
C PHE A 101 -25.46 2.22 -3.10
N ASP A 102 -25.12 3.28 -3.85
CA ASP A 102 -25.86 4.55 -3.90
C ASP A 102 -26.80 4.71 -5.13
N GLU A 103 -27.03 3.66 -5.92
CA GLU A 103 -27.98 3.69 -7.06
C GLU A 103 -29.41 4.18 -6.70
N ASP A 104 -29.77 4.28 -5.42
CA ASP A 104 -31.10 4.64 -4.92
C ASP A 104 -31.31 6.15 -4.57
N ASN A 105 -30.28 7.02 -4.66
CA ASN A 105 -30.35 8.39 -4.11
C ASN A 105 -30.45 9.54 -5.14
N ASP A 106 -30.07 9.38 -6.40
CA ASP A 106 -30.01 10.53 -7.32
C ASP A 106 -31.37 11.04 -7.81
N ASP A 107 -32.44 10.22 -7.79
CA ASP A 107 -33.73 10.62 -8.36
C ASP A 107 -34.76 11.18 -7.34
N LYS A 108 -34.37 11.41 -6.07
CA LYS A 108 -35.33 11.92 -5.06
C LYS A 108 -35.43 13.44 -4.93
N ASP A 109 -34.48 14.21 -5.45
CA ASP A 109 -34.41 15.66 -5.19
C ASP A 109 -34.72 16.57 -6.41
N GLU A 110 -34.92 16.04 -7.63
CA GLU A 110 -35.24 16.89 -8.79
C GLU A 110 -36.73 17.25 -8.98
N GLU A 111 -37.67 16.65 -8.23
CA GLU A 111 -39.11 16.94 -8.42
C GLU A 111 -39.69 18.07 -7.54
N GLU A 112 -38.96 18.68 -6.60
CA GLU A 112 -39.51 19.76 -5.74
C GLU A 112 -39.33 21.21 -6.26
N GLU A 113 -38.63 21.48 -7.37
CA GLU A 113 -38.46 22.86 -7.88
C GLU A 113 -39.44 23.31 -8.98
N GLN A 114 -40.40 22.48 -9.43
CA GLN A 114 -41.33 22.87 -10.53
C GLN A 114 -42.72 23.41 -10.11
N GLU A 115 -42.95 23.78 -8.85
CA GLU A 115 -44.19 24.48 -8.45
C GLU A 115 -43.92 25.87 -7.85
N GLN A 116 -43.61 26.89 -8.68
CA GLN A 116 -44.12 28.28 -8.56
C GLN A 116 -43.53 29.30 -9.56
N GLU A 117 -43.62 29.08 -10.87
CA GLU A 117 -43.57 30.20 -11.84
C GLU A 117 -44.94 30.29 -12.53
N ALA A 118 -45.78 31.19 -12.00
CA ALA A 118 -47.06 31.53 -12.60
C ALA A 118 -46.84 32.14 -14.00
N PRO A 119 -47.62 31.77 -15.03
CA PRO A 119 -47.51 32.39 -16.34
C PRO A 119 -48.05 33.82 -16.28
N GLU A 120 -47.16 34.81 -16.15
CA GLU A 120 -47.50 36.19 -16.48
C GLU A 120 -47.66 36.32 -18.00
N SER A 121 -48.91 36.52 -18.40
CA SER A 121 -49.32 36.96 -19.73
C SER A 121 -48.68 38.31 -20.09
N ASN A 122 -48.03 38.40 -21.25
CA ASN A 122 -47.91 39.59 -22.10
C ASN A 122 -47.61 39.10 -23.53
N GLU A 123 -48.57 39.14 -24.46
CA GLU A 123 -48.86 40.26 -25.38
C GLU A 123 -47.65 40.66 -26.26
N ASP A 124 -47.81 40.37 -27.56
CA ASP A 124 -47.34 41.08 -28.75
C ASP A 124 -46.12 42.02 -28.64
N GLU A 125 -45.08 41.80 -29.46
CA GLU A 125 -44.77 42.69 -30.60
C GLU A 125 -43.63 42.17 -31.48
N GLU A 126 -43.72 42.55 -32.76
CA GLU A 126 -42.84 42.19 -33.88
C GLU A 126 -41.48 42.93 -33.90
N SER A 127 -40.70 42.60 -34.95
CA SER A 127 -39.52 43.29 -35.52
C SER A 127 -38.17 42.69 -35.11
N GLU A 128 -37.51 41.95 -36.01
CA GLU A 128 -36.64 42.36 -37.14
C GLU A 128 -35.22 42.79 -36.72
N GLU A 129 -34.30 42.41 -37.60
CA GLU A 129 -32.92 42.86 -37.79
C GLU A 129 -31.74 42.14 -37.09
N SER A 130 -30.94 41.57 -38.00
CA SER A 130 -29.52 41.21 -37.99
C SER A 130 -28.56 42.12 -37.22
N THR A 131 -27.42 41.58 -36.79
CA THR A 131 -26.07 41.96 -37.31
C THR A 131 -24.97 40.99 -36.84
N ASP A 132 -24.08 40.69 -37.79
CA ASP A 132 -22.69 40.23 -37.68
C ASP A 132 -21.80 40.99 -36.68
N SER A 133 -20.57 40.45 -36.50
CA SER A 133 -19.34 41.06 -35.94
C SER A 133 -19.19 40.96 -34.42
N ASP A 134 -18.01 40.77 -33.82
CA ASP A 134 -16.62 40.72 -34.31
C ASP A 134 -15.74 40.11 -33.20
N GLU A 135 -14.50 39.81 -33.57
CA GLU A 135 -13.38 39.38 -32.72
C GLU A 135 -13.04 40.41 -31.63
N SER A 136 -12.57 39.96 -30.46
CA SER A 136 -11.40 40.57 -29.80
C SER A 136 -10.84 39.66 -28.70
N GLU A 137 -9.56 39.32 -28.87
CA GLU A 137 -8.59 39.10 -27.80
C GLU A 137 -8.64 40.27 -26.80
N GLU A 138 -8.33 40.06 -25.51
CA GLU A 138 -7.30 40.83 -24.79
C GLU A 138 -6.93 40.14 -23.48
N GLU A 139 -5.62 40.13 -23.24
CA GLU A 139 -4.91 39.76 -22.02
C GLU A 139 -5.27 40.70 -20.87
N SER A 140 -5.27 40.19 -19.64
CA SER A 140 -4.91 41.00 -18.47
C SER A 140 -4.28 40.13 -17.39
N GLU A 141 -2.96 40.24 -17.27
CA GLU A 141 -2.24 40.10 -16.00
C GLU A 141 -2.86 41.07 -14.98
N GLU A 142 -3.00 40.69 -13.71
CA GLU A 142 -2.69 41.54 -12.54
C GLU A 142 -2.57 40.67 -11.27
N ALA A 143 -1.57 41.02 -10.46
CA ALA A 143 -1.21 40.43 -9.19
C ALA A 143 -2.11 40.94 -8.04
N PRO A 144 -2.23 40.21 -6.92
CA PRO A 144 -2.62 40.83 -5.66
C PRO A 144 -1.41 41.16 -4.78
N GLU A 145 -1.28 42.45 -4.45
CA GLU A 145 -0.43 42.95 -3.39
C GLU A 145 -0.99 42.60 -2.00
N SER A 146 -0.05 42.34 -1.10
CA SER A 146 -0.17 42.28 0.36
C SER A 146 -0.78 43.54 0.97
N ASP A 147 -1.69 43.38 1.94
CA ASP A 147 -1.95 44.42 2.94
C ASP A 147 -2.08 43.79 4.33
N GLU A 148 -1.26 44.30 5.25
CA GLU A 148 -1.20 43.91 6.65
C GLU A 148 -2.11 44.79 7.50
N SER A 149 -2.48 44.25 8.67
CA SER A 149 -2.80 44.95 9.92
C SER A 149 -4.08 45.81 9.98
N ASP A 150 -5.00 45.42 10.86
CA ASP A 150 -5.35 46.31 11.97
C ASP A 150 -5.98 45.55 13.15
N GLU A 151 -5.52 45.92 14.34
CA GLU A 151 -5.95 45.46 15.66
C GLU A 151 -7.28 46.12 16.04
N GLU A 152 -8.24 45.39 16.60
CA GLU A 152 -9.25 46.00 17.48
C GLU A 152 -9.56 45.04 18.65
N GLU A 153 -9.12 45.43 19.83
CA GLU A 153 -9.54 44.91 21.12
C GLU A 153 -11.05 45.19 21.33
N THR A 154 -11.82 44.18 21.77
CA THR A 154 -13.04 44.46 22.53
C THR A 154 -13.12 43.58 23.79
N GLN A 155 -12.91 44.24 24.93
CA GLN A 155 -13.34 43.81 26.24
C GLN A 155 -14.88 43.78 26.30
N THR A 156 -15.49 42.67 26.71
CA THR A 156 -16.80 42.70 27.40
C THR A 156 -16.89 41.64 28.50
N SER A 157 -16.93 42.17 29.72
CA SER A 157 -17.56 41.72 30.98
C SER A 157 -18.25 40.36 31.09
N GLU A 158 -17.74 39.55 32.02
CA GLU A 158 -18.34 39.07 33.29
C GLU A 158 -19.86 38.85 33.45
N GLU A 159 -20.13 37.83 34.28
CA GLU A 159 -21.37 37.36 34.92
C GLU A 159 -22.19 36.31 34.14
N GLU A 160 -22.66 35.19 34.69
CA GLU A 160 -22.45 34.44 35.94
C GLU A 160 -23.25 33.12 35.78
N GLU A 161 -22.77 32.05 36.43
CA GLU A 161 -23.53 30.98 37.11
C GLU A 161 -24.30 29.86 36.34
N SER A 162 -23.99 28.63 36.79
CA SER A 162 -24.80 27.39 36.81
C SER A 162 -25.00 26.67 35.47
N SER A 163 -24.70 25.38 35.31
CA SER A 163 -25.14 24.20 36.07
C SER A 163 -24.28 23.02 35.61
N ASP A 164 -23.66 22.26 36.51
CA ASP A 164 -24.03 20.88 36.89
C ASP A 164 -23.98 19.80 35.76
N GLU A 165 -23.29 18.72 36.14
CA GLU A 165 -23.41 17.32 35.69
C GLU A 165 -22.64 16.82 34.44
N GLU A 166 -21.57 16.10 34.75
CA GLU A 166 -21.17 14.78 34.21
C GLU A 166 -21.21 14.52 32.69
N GLN A 167 -20.05 14.65 32.04
CA GLN A 167 -19.64 13.77 30.93
C GLN A 167 -18.15 13.44 31.13
N SER A 168 -17.86 12.24 31.64
CA SER A 168 -17.67 11.01 30.87
C SER A 168 -16.29 10.94 30.21
N SER A 169 -15.34 10.43 30.98
CA SER A 169 -14.13 9.78 30.51
C SER A 169 -14.47 8.55 29.66
N LEU A 170 -14.21 8.56 28.36
CA LEU A 170 -14.07 7.32 27.58
C LEU A 170 -13.34 7.57 26.24
N VAL A 171 -12.07 7.96 26.30
CA VAL A 171 -11.16 7.83 25.15
C VAL A 171 -9.86 7.23 25.67
N GLU A 172 -9.90 5.95 25.98
CA GLU A 172 -8.70 5.13 26.16
C GLU A 172 -9.09 3.67 25.91
N SER A 173 -8.29 2.99 25.08
CA SER A 173 -8.29 1.56 24.75
C SER A 173 -9.14 1.10 23.55
N TYR A 174 -8.57 1.21 22.35
CA TYR A 174 -8.54 0.10 21.39
C TYR A 174 -7.18 0.06 20.67
N GLN A 175 -6.17 -0.37 21.42
CA GLN A 175 -5.01 -1.05 20.84
C GLN A 175 -5.17 -2.55 21.16
N GLN A 176 -4.94 -3.38 20.14
CA GLN A 176 -4.80 -4.84 20.17
C GLN A 176 -6.10 -5.67 20.20
N VAL A 177 -6.62 -6.00 19.02
CA VAL A 177 -7.13 -7.36 18.75
C VAL A 177 -6.75 -7.79 17.32
N THR A 178 -5.49 -8.15 17.12
CA THR A 178 -5.10 -9.07 16.05
C THR A 178 -4.23 -10.17 16.66
N ALA A 179 -4.49 -11.41 16.21
CA ALA A 179 -3.83 -12.68 16.56
C ALA A 179 -4.23 -13.34 17.91
N GLU A 180 -5.00 -14.43 17.80
CA GLU A 180 -4.74 -15.77 18.36
C GLU A 180 -6.07 -16.59 18.36
N GLN A 181 -6.41 -17.21 17.22
CA GLN A 181 -7.25 -18.42 17.24
C GLN A 181 -6.30 -19.61 17.20
N ASP A 182 -5.83 -19.99 18.38
CA ASP A 182 -5.09 -21.21 18.61
C ASP A 182 -6.03 -22.29 19.15
N ILE A 183 -5.80 -23.49 18.65
CA ILE A 183 -6.59 -24.70 18.80
C ILE A 183 -6.22 -25.34 20.14
N VAL A 184 -7.15 -25.40 21.12
CA VAL A 184 -6.98 -26.33 22.24
C VAL A 184 -8.31 -26.84 22.82
N ALA A 185 -8.59 -28.09 22.46
CA ALA A 185 -9.11 -29.18 23.30
C ALA A 185 -9.98 -28.82 24.52
N ALA A 186 -11.28 -29.06 24.38
CA ALA A 186 -12.14 -29.41 25.50
C ALA A 186 -12.41 -30.92 25.46
N GLU A 187 -11.82 -31.62 26.42
CA GLU A 187 -12.18 -32.97 26.84
C GLU A 187 -13.63 -32.97 27.35
N GLU A 188 -14.54 -33.64 26.66
CA GLU A 188 -15.67 -34.31 27.31
C GLU A 188 -15.76 -35.74 26.78
N GLU A 189 -15.42 -36.66 27.69
CA GLU A 189 -15.84 -38.06 27.63
C GLU A 189 -17.36 -38.11 27.50
N GLU A 190 -17.89 -38.93 26.59
CA GLU A 190 -18.97 -39.87 26.87
C GLU A 190 -19.07 -40.88 25.71
N GLU A 191 -19.28 -42.12 26.12
CA GLU A 191 -19.12 -43.33 25.35
C GLU A 191 -20.19 -43.49 24.26
N SER A 192 -19.80 -43.95 23.07
CA SER A 192 -20.66 -44.88 22.33
C SER A 192 -19.86 -45.83 21.44
N GLU A 193 -20.01 -47.11 21.76
CA GLU A 193 -19.48 -48.26 21.05
C GLU A 193 -20.24 -48.49 19.73
N SER A 194 -19.53 -48.63 18.61
CA SER A 194 -19.84 -49.57 17.51
C SER A 194 -18.67 -49.53 16.50
N GLU A 195 -17.76 -50.51 16.51
CA GLU A 195 -17.78 -51.80 15.80
C GLU A 195 -17.95 -51.72 14.26
N ALA A 196 -16.94 -52.29 13.59
CA ALA A 196 -16.79 -52.63 12.16
C ALA A 196 -16.50 -51.45 11.22
N GLY A 197 -15.37 -51.35 10.51
CA GLY A 197 -14.40 -52.35 10.06
C GLY A 197 -14.25 -52.21 8.55
N SER A 198 -13.10 -51.75 8.05
CA SER A 198 -12.58 -52.13 6.73
C SER A 198 -11.13 -51.70 6.62
N GLU A 199 -10.29 -52.71 6.46
CA GLU A 199 -8.90 -52.66 6.01
C GLU A 199 -8.87 -52.11 4.58
N GLU A 200 -7.93 -51.21 4.26
CA GLU A 200 -7.15 -51.34 3.02
C GLU A 200 -5.85 -50.55 3.15
N GLU A 201 -4.75 -51.29 3.09
CA GLU A 201 -3.39 -50.79 3.01
C GLU A 201 -3.07 -50.43 1.56
N GLY A 202 -2.51 -49.24 1.36
CA GLY A 202 -2.02 -48.74 0.08
C GLY A 202 -0.58 -48.28 0.23
N ASP A 203 0.31 -49.25 0.28
CA ASP A 203 1.75 -49.18 0.10
C ASP A 203 2.07 -48.64 -1.30
N SER A 204 2.88 -47.58 -1.40
CA SER A 204 3.64 -47.30 -2.62
C SER A 204 4.93 -46.57 -2.27
N ASP A 205 5.96 -47.40 -2.06
CA ASP A 205 7.31 -47.17 -2.53
C ASP A 205 7.32 -46.47 -3.90
N GLU A 206 8.16 -45.45 -4.07
CA GLU A 206 9.01 -45.30 -5.25
C GLU A 206 10.20 -44.38 -4.91
N GLU A 207 11.39 -44.99 -5.06
CA GLU A 207 12.71 -44.42 -4.88
C GLU A 207 13.12 -43.53 -6.08
N GLU A 208 14.40 -43.12 -6.07
CA GLU A 208 15.22 -42.66 -7.21
C GLU A 208 15.31 -41.12 -7.39
N GLU A 209 16.47 -40.45 -7.54
CA GLU A 209 17.88 -40.85 -7.62
C GLU A 209 18.79 -39.75 -7.04
N SER A 210 19.97 -40.21 -6.60
CA SER A 210 21.16 -39.41 -6.33
C SER A 210 21.74 -38.79 -7.61
N ASN A 211 22.22 -37.55 -7.54
CA ASN A 211 23.35 -37.11 -8.37
C ASN A 211 24.39 -36.47 -7.46
N GLU A 212 25.35 -37.30 -7.06
CA GLU A 212 26.69 -36.89 -6.68
C GLU A 212 27.46 -36.70 -7.99
N ASP A 213 27.96 -35.49 -8.26
CA ASP A 213 29.07 -35.34 -9.20
C ASP A 213 30.13 -34.44 -8.56
N GLU A 214 31.26 -35.11 -8.35
CA GLU A 214 32.56 -34.65 -7.93
C GLU A 214 33.15 -33.71 -9.01
N ASP A 215 33.75 -32.59 -8.59
CA ASP A 215 34.86 -32.02 -9.36
C ASP A 215 35.84 -31.36 -8.39
N GLU A 216 36.74 -32.18 -7.87
CA GLU A 216 37.98 -31.77 -7.21
C GLU A 216 38.95 -31.24 -8.27
N ASN A 217 39.26 -29.95 -8.25
CA ASN A 217 40.39 -29.39 -8.98
C ASN A 217 41.32 -28.66 -8.02
N GLU A 218 42.20 -29.43 -7.37
CA GLU A 218 43.37 -28.94 -6.66
C GLU A 218 44.49 -28.63 -7.68
N GLU A 219 44.67 -27.36 -8.05
CA GLU A 219 45.92 -26.89 -8.64
C GLU A 219 46.70 -26.00 -7.66
N ASP A 220 47.69 -26.65 -7.06
CA ASP A 220 48.85 -26.12 -6.35
C ASP A 220 49.55 -24.99 -7.14
N LYS A 221 49.53 -23.77 -6.62
CA LYS A 221 50.46 -22.69 -7.01
C LYS A 221 50.96 -21.96 -5.76
N GLU A 222 52.08 -22.45 -5.25
CA GLU A 222 52.97 -21.66 -4.39
C GLU A 222 53.64 -20.55 -5.23
N SER A 223 53.28 -19.30 -4.97
CA SER A 223 54.10 -18.14 -5.34
C SER A 223 54.30 -17.23 -4.12
N ASP A 224 55.52 -17.27 -3.60
CA ASP A 224 56.16 -16.19 -2.84
C ASP A 224 55.91 -14.85 -3.54
N ASP A 225 55.12 -13.96 -2.93
CA ASP A 225 55.18 -12.53 -3.24
C ASP A 225 55.15 -11.72 -1.94
N GLU A 226 56.20 -10.92 -1.77
CA GLU A 226 56.49 -10.18 -0.56
C GLU A 226 55.72 -8.85 -0.55
N GLY A 227 54.71 -8.77 0.31
CA GLY A 227 54.40 -7.59 1.12
C GLY A 227 54.18 -6.26 0.41
N GLU A 228 53.02 -6.11 -0.22
CA GLU A 228 52.30 -4.83 -0.24
C GLU A 228 51.16 -4.91 0.78
N GLU A 229 51.16 -4.01 1.77
CA GLU A 229 50.05 -3.83 2.71
C GLU A 229 48.86 -3.29 1.93
N GLU A 230 48.07 -4.19 1.35
CA GLU A 230 46.74 -3.91 0.84
C GLU A 230 45.87 -3.50 2.03
N ALA A 231 45.65 -2.18 2.13
CA ALA A 231 44.68 -1.62 3.05
C ALA A 231 43.28 -2.02 2.57
N GLU A 232 42.87 -3.20 3.03
CA GLU A 232 41.52 -3.76 3.15
C GLU A 232 40.41 -2.92 2.50
N GLU A 233 40.07 -3.31 1.26
CA GLU A 233 38.86 -2.90 0.53
C GLU A 233 37.59 -3.54 1.15
N GLU A 234 37.39 -3.44 2.46
CA GLU A 234 36.24 -4.03 3.18
C GLU A 234 34.96 -3.20 3.13
N ASP A 235 34.90 -2.11 2.36
CA ASP A 235 33.70 -1.24 2.27
C ASP A 235 32.92 -1.43 0.95
N ASN A 236 33.02 -2.63 0.35
CA ASN A 236 32.32 -3.03 -0.88
C ASN A 236 31.02 -3.82 -0.62
N GLU A 237 30.43 -3.66 0.56
CA GLU A 237 29.02 -4.01 0.84
C GLU A 237 28.18 -2.74 0.74
N GLU A 238 28.32 -2.02 -0.37
CA GLU A 238 27.28 -1.12 -0.85
C GLU A 238 26.17 -2.03 -1.37
N GLU A 239 25.40 -2.60 -0.44
CA GLU A 239 24.10 -3.25 -0.68
C GLU A 239 23.17 -2.15 -1.18
N VAL A 240 23.43 -1.74 -2.43
CA VAL A 240 22.48 -1.07 -3.28
C VAL A 240 21.37 -2.09 -3.42
N VAL A 241 20.27 -1.89 -2.68
CA VAL A 241 19.01 -2.61 -2.87
C VAL A 241 18.84 -2.80 -4.38
N ASP A 242 18.77 -4.07 -4.78
CA ASP A 242 18.82 -4.43 -6.18
C ASP A 242 17.60 -3.78 -6.85
N PRO A 243 17.77 -2.93 -7.88
CA PRO A 243 16.63 -2.38 -8.61
C PRO A 243 15.74 -3.48 -9.21
N GLU A 244 16.24 -4.72 -9.37
CA GLU A 244 15.40 -5.86 -9.73
C GLU A 244 14.49 -6.31 -8.58
N GLU A 245 14.96 -6.25 -7.32
CA GLU A 245 14.16 -6.59 -6.12
C GLU A 245 13.04 -5.56 -5.89
N GLU A 246 13.34 -4.26 -5.99
CA GLU A 246 12.32 -3.19 -5.90
C GLU A 246 11.24 -3.35 -6.98
N LYS A 247 11.64 -3.81 -8.17
CA LYS A 247 10.72 -4.06 -9.29
C LYS A 247 9.87 -5.30 -9.07
N GLU A 248 10.43 -6.36 -8.50
CA GLU A 248 9.68 -7.59 -8.18
C GLU A 248 8.63 -7.32 -7.09
N GLU A 249 8.99 -6.55 -6.07
CA GLU A 249 8.05 -6.11 -5.03
C GLU A 249 6.95 -5.22 -5.61
N GLU A 250 7.29 -4.28 -6.50
CA GLU A 250 6.32 -3.44 -7.21
C GLU A 250 5.32 -4.27 -8.03
N GLU A 251 5.81 -5.26 -8.79
CA GLU A 251 4.96 -6.20 -9.55
C GLU A 251 4.08 -7.05 -8.63
N GLU A 252 4.60 -7.46 -7.47
CA GLU A 252 3.81 -8.20 -6.49
C GLU A 252 2.67 -7.34 -5.92
N LEU A 253 2.96 -6.08 -5.60
CA LEU A 253 1.99 -5.10 -5.08
C LEU A 253 0.86 -4.86 -6.10
N GLU A 254 1.16 -4.71 -7.39
CA GLU A 254 0.14 -4.54 -8.43
C GLU A 254 -0.82 -5.73 -8.53
N GLY A 255 -0.31 -6.95 -8.33
CA GLY A 255 -1.12 -8.17 -8.38
C GLY A 255 -2.10 -8.35 -7.22
N TYR A 256 -1.98 -7.62 -6.10
CA TYR A 256 -2.91 -7.79 -4.97
C TYR A 256 -4.33 -7.37 -5.31
N ASP A 257 -4.49 -6.28 -6.06
CA ASP A 257 -5.82 -5.74 -6.37
C ASP A 257 -6.55 -6.59 -7.38
N GLU A 258 -5.82 -7.18 -8.33
CA GLU A 258 -6.37 -8.14 -9.30
C GLU A 258 -6.84 -9.42 -8.60
N ARG A 259 -6.15 -9.85 -7.54
CA ARG A 259 -6.49 -11.06 -6.77
C ARG A 259 -7.68 -10.85 -5.83
N ALA A 260 -7.85 -9.66 -5.27
CA ALA A 260 -8.96 -9.34 -4.36
C ALA A 260 -10.30 -9.23 -5.10
N LYS A 261 -11.29 -10.03 -4.68
CA LYS A 261 -12.60 -10.12 -5.38
C LYS A 261 -13.71 -9.31 -4.75
N SER A 262 -13.63 -9.09 -3.44
CA SER A 262 -14.56 -8.23 -2.68
C SER A 262 -13.92 -6.88 -2.40
N PHE A 263 -14.76 -5.85 -2.15
CA PHE A 263 -14.30 -4.53 -1.70
C PHE A 263 -13.42 -4.63 -0.44
N SER A 264 -13.85 -5.42 0.55
CA SER A 264 -13.07 -5.66 1.78
C SER A 264 -11.69 -6.26 1.48
N GLY A 265 -11.61 -7.20 0.52
CA GLY A 265 -10.34 -7.75 0.07
C GLY A 265 -9.44 -6.70 -0.59
N LYS A 266 -10.01 -5.80 -1.41
CA LYS A 266 -9.27 -4.74 -2.10
C LYS A 266 -8.74 -3.71 -1.10
N LEU A 267 -9.55 -3.26 -0.14
CA LEU A 267 -9.13 -2.34 0.92
C LEU A 267 -8.05 -2.96 1.83
N LYS A 268 -8.20 -4.24 2.18
CA LYS A 268 -7.16 -4.97 2.93
C LYS A 268 -5.85 -5.09 2.17
N ALA A 269 -5.91 -5.24 0.84
CA ALA A 269 -4.72 -5.19 0.00
C ALA A 269 -4.04 -3.81 0.07
N GLN A 270 -4.79 -2.70 0.08
CA GLN A 270 -4.21 -1.36 0.27
C GLN A 270 -3.52 -1.23 1.64
N THR A 271 -4.11 -1.76 2.71
CA THR A 271 -3.45 -1.80 4.02
C THR A 271 -2.10 -2.52 3.97
N HIS A 272 -2.05 -3.69 3.31
CA HIS A 272 -0.79 -4.44 3.16
C HIS A 272 0.26 -3.70 2.31
N LYS A 273 -0.18 -2.95 1.29
CA LYS A 273 0.70 -2.09 0.49
C LYS A 273 1.29 -0.97 1.34
N LEU A 274 0.47 -0.28 2.15
CA LEU A 274 0.93 0.75 3.07
C LEU A 274 1.95 0.19 4.09
N ASP A 275 1.71 -1.01 4.63
CA ASP A 275 2.67 -1.69 5.52
C ASP A 275 4.00 -2.02 4.83
N ALA A 276 3.98 -2.35 3.53
CA ALA A 276 5.19 -2.57 2.75
C ALA A 276 5.96 -1.25 2.54
N VAL A 277 5.27 -0.18 2.14
CA VAL A 277 5.87 1.16 1.96
C VAL A 277 6.50 1.65 3.27
N GLU A 278 5.83 1.48 4.41
CA GLU A 278 6.35 1.83 5.73
C GLU A 278 7.63 1.03 6.07
N LYS A 279 7.70 -0.26 5.73
CA LYS A 279 8.93 -1.06 5.91
C LYS A 279 10.07 -0.55 5.04
N HIS A 280 9.82 -0.20 3.78
CA HIS A 280 10.84 0.37 2.90
C HIS A 280 11.34 1.73 3.40
N MET A 281 10.43 2.59 3.84
CA MET A 281 10.76 3.87 4.44
C MET A 281 11.63 3.70 5.70
N ASN A 282 11.28 2.76 6.59
CA ASN A 282 12.08 2.46 7.78
C ASN A 282 13.47 1.93 7.41
N HIS A 283 13.58 1.06 6.42
CA HIS A 283 14.86 0.58 5.91
C HIS A 283 15.71 1.72 5.32
N LEU A 284 15.08 2.63 4.57
CA LEU A 284 15.72 3.82 4.02
C LEU A 284 16.23 4.74 5.13
N ASN A 285 15.44 4.98 6.18
CA ASN A 285 15.84 5.76 7.34
C ASN A 285 17.06 5.16 8.04
N ASP A 286 17.02 3.85 8.34
CA ASP A 286 18.15 3.12 8.93
C ASP A 286 19.42 3.23 8.07
N TRP A 287 19.27 3.06 6.75
CA TRP A 287 20.36 3.19 5.80
C TRP A 287 20.95 4.62 5.80
N MET A 288 20.09 5.64 5.81
CA MET A 288 20.52 7.05 5.86
C MET A 288 21.26 7.37 7.16
N GLN A 289 20.73 6.96 8.30
CA GLN A 289 21.39 7.16 9.60
C GLN A 289 22.77 6.48 9.62
N LYS A 290 22.88 5.28 9.04
CA LYS A 290 24.15 4.55 8.95
C LYS A 290 25.15 5.20 7.99
N LYS A 291 24.71 5.72 6.84
CA LYS A 291 25.61 6.18 5.75
C LYS A 291 25.87 7.68 5.72
N LEU A 292 24.92 8.50 6.16
CA LEU A 292 24.99 9.96 6.19
C LEU A 292 25.21 10.53 7.60
N GLY A 293 24.95 9.71 8.63
CA GLY A 293 25.08 10.11 10.02
C GLY A 293 23.82 10.79 10.56
N ALA A 294 23.85 11.18 11.84
CA ALA A 294 22.70 11.75 12.54
C ALA A 294 22.27 13.15 12.06
N ASP A 295 23.12 13.82 11.27
CA ASP A 295 22.85 15.16 10.72
C ASP A 295 22.14 15.10 9.35
N ALA A 296 21.80 13.90 8.84
CA ALA A 296 21.01 13.76 7.63
C ALA A 296 19.62 14.41 7.83
N SER A 297 19.15 15.16 6.83
CA SER A 297 17.81 15.76 6.89
C SER A 297 16.76 14.66 6.92
N LEU A 298 15.87 14.70 7.91
CA LEU A 298 14.73 13.79 8.05
C LEU A 298 13.45 14.35 7.42
N GLU A 299 13.47 15.61 6.94
CA GLU A 299 12.27 16.27 6.39
C GLU A 299 11.56 15.44 5.29
N PRO A 300 12.26 14.82 4.32
CA PRO A 300 11.58 14.01 3.31
C PRO A 300 11.00 12.69 3.85
N ILE A 301 11.52 12.17 4.96
CA ILE A 301 10.93 10.99 5.61
C ILE A 301 9.65 11.39 6.33
N GLU A 302 9.67 12.52 7.06
CA GLU A 302 8.52 13.03 7.80
C GLU A 302 7.34 13.27 6.84
N GLU A 303 7.58 13.83 5.65
CA GLU A 303 6.56 14.00 4.61
C GLU A 303 5.94 12.66 4.15
N VAL A 304 6.77 11.64 3.95
CA VAL A 304 6.30 10.29 3.58
C VAL A 304 5.52 9.63 4.73
N GLU A 305 5.96 9.81 5.98
CA GLU A 305 5.27 9.32 7.18
C GLU A 305 3.88 9.95 7.32
N GLU A 306 3.78 11.27 7.17
CA GLU A 306 2.51 12.00 7.20
C GLU A 306 1.57 11.51 6.10
N ARG A 307 2.09 11.28 4.89
CA ARG A 307 1.29 10.78 3.77
C ARG A 307 0.82 9.33 3.96
N ILE A 308 1.66 8.45 4.51
CA ILE A 308 1.26 7.08 4.89
C ILE A 308 0.16 7.13 5.94
N ALA A 309 0.26 8.04 6.92
CA ALA A 309 -0.75 8.20 7.96
C ALA A 309 -2.10 8.66 7.40
N SER A 310 -2.09 9.65 6.50
CA SER A 310 -3.29 10.11 5.79
C SER A 310 -3.97 8.97 5.02
N LEU A 311 -3.23 8.26 4.16
CA LEU A 311 -3.81 7.16 3.38
C LEU A 311 -4.31 5.99 4.23
N ARG A 312 -3.74 5.78 5.43
CA ARG A 312 -4.27 4.81 6.39
C ARG A 312 -5.61 5.24 6.98
N GLU A 313 -5.79 6.54 7.18
CA GLU A 313 -7.07 7.12 7.61
C GLU A 313 -8.11 6.93 6.50
N ASP A 314 -7.80 7.30 5.27
CA ASP A 314 -8.69 7.15 4.10
C ASP A 314 -9.11 5.69 3.90
N VAL A 315 -8.15 4.75 3.88
CA VAL A 315 -8.46 3.31 3.75
C VAL A 315 -9.30 2.79 4.94
N ALA A 316 -9.14 3.36 6.13
CA ALA A 316 -9.93 2.96 7.30
C ALA A 316 -11.36 3.52 7.25
N GLU A 317 -11.54 4.75 6.77
CA GLU A 317 -12.85 5.36 6.51
C GLU A 317 -13.62 4.55 5.48
N ALA A 318 -13.01 4.24 4.32
CA ALA A 318 -13.59 3.36 3.31
C ALA A 318 -13.95 1.95 3.84
N GLN A 319 -13.18 1.42 4.80
CA GLN A 319 -13.51 0.15 5.47
C GLN A 319 -14.71 0.26 6.40
N GLU A 320 -14.88 1.40 7.09
CA GLU A 320 -16.01 1.68 7.94
C GLU A 320 -17.28 1.86 7.11
N GLU A 321 -17.25 2.67 6.05
CA GLU A 321 -18.35 2.85 5.10
C GLU A 321 -18.80 1.52 4.51
N LEU A 322 -17.86 0.70 4.01
CA LEU A 322 -18.18 -0.64 3.51
C LEU A 322 -18.86 -1.51 4.58
N ALA A 323 -18.43 -1.42 5.83
CA ALA A 323 -19.01 -2.19 6.92
C ALA A 323 -20.44 -1.71 7.24
N GLU A 324 -20.71 -0.41 7.15
CA GLU A 324 -22.04 0.16 7.28
C GLU A 324 -22.96 -0.31 6.15
N TYR A 325 -22.55 -0.21 4.89
CA TYR A 325 -23.32 -0.73 3.74
C TYR A 325 -23.61 -2.23 3.87
N GLN A 326 -22.62 -3.03 4.30
CA GLN A 326 -22.80 -4.46 4.54
C GLN A 326 -23.76 -4.75 5.70
N ALA A 327 -23.77 -3.91 6.74
CA ALA A 327 -24.70 -4.04 7.84
C ALA A 327 -26.13 -3.71 7.40
N GLU A 328 -26.32 -2.66 6.60
CA GLU A 328 -27.62 -2.27 6.03
C GLU A 328 -28.19 -3.38 5.13
N MET A 329 -27.40 -3.86 4.16
CA MET A 329 -27.84 -4.99 3.30
C MET A 329 -28.18 -6.24 4.11
N LYS A 330 -27.42 -6.53 5.17
CA LYS A 330 -27.69 -7.69 6.02
C LYS A 330 -28.97 -7.53 6.82
N GLU A 331 -29.26 -6.32 7.28
CA GLU A 331 -30.53 -5.99 7.91
C GLU A 331 -31.68 -6.19 6.91
N GLU A 332 -31.56 -5.67 5.69
CA GLU A 332 -32.54 -5.87 4.60
C GLU A 332 -32.81 -7.36 4.34
N VAL A 333 -31.75 -8.18 4.24
CA VAL A 333 -31.85 -9.64 4.07
C VAL A 333 -32.60 -10.31 5.23
N GLU A 334 -32.39 -9.86 6.47
CA GLU A 334 -33.04 -10.43 7.65
C GLU A 334 -34.49 -9.93 7.82
N GLU A 335 -34.81 -8.69 7.44
CA GLU A 335 -36.18 -8.18 7.39
C GLU A 335 -37.04 -8.98 6.40
N ASP A 336 -36.47 -9.30 5.24
CA ASP A 336 -37.14 -10.05 4.17
C ASP A 336 -37.29 -11.55 4.46
N LYS A 337 -36.68 -12.06 5.53
CA LYS A 337 -36.63 -13.49 5.87
C LYS A 337 -38.00 -14.13 6.06
N GLU A 338 -38.99 -13.39 6.54
CA GLU A 338 -40.35 -13.91 6.74
C GLU A 338 -41.07 -14.20 5.41
N ASP A 339 -40.77 -13.43 4.37
CA ASP A 339 -41.37 -13.52 3.03
C ASP A 339 -40.39 -14.11 2.00
N GLN A 340 -39.24 -14.61 2.44
CA GLN A 340 -38.20 -15.16 1.58
C GLN A 340 -38.64 -16.49 0.95
N LYS A 341 -38.46 -16.59 -0.36
CA LYS A 341 -38.58 -17.84 -1.11
C LYS A 341 -37.19 -18.42 -1.37
N GLU A 342 -36.88 -19.50 -0.66
CA GLU A 342 -35.66 -20.28 -0.90
C GLU A 342 -35.79 -21.11 -2.20
N PHE A 343 -34.73 -21.07 -3.02
CA PHE A 343 -34.56 -21.91 -4.20
C PHE A 343 -33.61 -23.08 -3.90
N GLU A 344 -33.65 -24.10 -4.75
CA GLU A 344 -32.77 -25.27 -4.62
C GLU A 344 -31.30 -24.84 -4.71
N ASN A 345 -30.50 -25.29 -3.75
CA ASN A 345 -29.06 -25.08 -3.73
C ASN A 345 -28.43 -25.68 -4.99
N LYS A 346 -27.47 -24.97 -5.61
CA LYS A 346 -26.70 -25.48 -6.75
C LYS A 346 -25.27 -25.79 -6.35
N GLU A 347 -24.89 -27.05 -6.56
CA GLU A 347 -23.52 -27.50 -6.33
C GLU A 347 -22.71 -27.57 -7.63
N GLU A 348 -21.38 -27.60 -7.50
CA GLU A 348 -20.43 -27.77 -8.61
C GLU A 348 -20.56 -26.70 -9.71
N VAL A 349 -20.86 -25.46 -9.31
CA VAL A 349 -20.99 -24.32 -10.21
C VAL A 349 -19.62 -23.90 -10.77
N GLU A 350 -19.58 -23.42 -12.01
CA GLU A 350 -18.34 -22.95 -12.62
C GLU A 350 -17.88 -21.61 -12.03
N THR A 351 -16.58 -21.36 -11.99
CA THR A 351 -16.02 -20.13 -11.42
C THR A 351 -16.46 -18.87 -12.17
N ASP A 352 -16.75 -18.98 -13.47
CA ASP A 352 -17.21 -17.90 -14.35
C ASP A 352 -18.74 -17.92 -14.58
N LYS A 353 -19.48 -18.52 -13.64
CA LYS A 353 -20.92 -18.72 -13.79
C LYS A 353 -21.66 -17.39 -13.92
N VAL A 354 -22.36 -17.23 -15.04
CA VAL A 354 -23.38 -16.19 -15.23
C VAL A 354 -24.75 -16.71 -14.78
N TRP A 355 -25.43 -15.96 -13.91
CA TRP A 355 -26.79 -16.27 -13.48
C TRP A 355 -27.80 -15.60 -14.38
N ASN A 356 -28.88 -16.31 -14.68
CA ASN A 356 -29.97 -15.80 -15.51
C ASN A 356 -31.26 -15.87 -14.69
N VAL A 357 -31.79 -14.72 -14.30
CA VAL A 357 -32.99 -14.59 -13.48
C VAL A 357 -34.15 -14.19 -14.39
N ALA A 358 -35.09 -15.09 -14.64
CA ALA A 358 -36.22 -14.83 -15.52
C ALA A 358 -37.44 -14.28 -14.76
N PHE A 359 -38.03 -13.21 -15.27
CA PHE A 359 -39.19 -12.55 -14.71
C PHE A 359 -40.46 -12.90 -15.48
N ASN A 360 -41.59 -12.92 -14.79
CA ASN A 360 -42.90 -13.18 -15.40
C ASN A 360 -43.55 -11.90 -15.98
N THR A 361 -42.98 -10.74 -15.68
CA THR A 361 -43.40 -9.41 -16.10
C THR A 361 -42.25 -8.75 -16.85
N ASP A 362 -42.58 -7.87 -17.80
CA ASP A 362 -41.58 -7.03 -18.47
C ASP A 362 -41.05 -5.98 -17.47
N LEU A 363 -39.73 -5.85 -17.38
CA LEU A 363 -39.04 -4.82 -16.59
C LEU A 363 -38.37 -3.79 -17.54
N SER A 364 -37.97 -2.63 -17.02
CA SER A 364 -36.97 -1.75 -17.64
C SER A 364 -35.60 -2.01 -17.04
N GLN A 365 -34.53 -1.48 -17.66
CA GLN A 365 -33.19 -1.51 -17.06
C GLN A 365 -33.19 -0.75 -15.73
N SER A 366 -33.76 0.46 -15.67
CA SER A 366 -33.87 1.23 -14.42
C SER A 366 -34.54 0.46 -13.28
N MET A 367 -35.62 -0.30 -13.56
CA MET A 367 -36.25 -1.15 -12.55
C MET A 367 -35.36 -2.31 -12.11
N VAL A 368 -34.45 -2.77 -12.98
CA VAL A 368 -33.51 -3.85 -12.67
C VAL A 368 -32.36 -3.34 -11.83
N ASP A 369 -31.91 -2.11 -12.09
CA ASP A 369 -30.92 -1.40 -11.28
C ASP A 369 -31.52 -1.13 -9.88
N ASP A 370 -32.78 -0.66 -9.84
CA ASP A 370 -33.53 -0.52 -8.59
C ASP A 370 -33.71 -1.85 -7.85
N LEU A 371 -33.61 -3.02 -8.49
CA LEU A 371 -33.81 -4.31 -7.81
C LEU A 371 -32.51 -4.69 -7.09
N GLY A 372 -32.56 -4.82 -5.75
CA GLY A 372 -31.39 -5.22 -4.95
C GLY A 372 -30.88 -6.63 -5.26
N PHE A 373 -30.03 -6.76 -6.27
CA PHE A 373 -29.35 -7.99 -6.68
C PHE A 373 -28.02 -8.12 -5.95
N TYR A 374 -27.97 -8.99 -4.95
CA TYR A 374 -26.81 -9.15 -4.12
C TYR A 374 -26.22 -10.56 -4.24
N VAL A 375 -24.89 -10.63 -4.32
CA VAL A 375 -24.15 -11.89 -4.17
C VAL A 375 -23.23 -11.78 -2.98
N PHE A 376 -23.40 -12.68 -2.02
CA PHE A 376 -22.60 -12.73 -0.80
C PHE A 376 -21.69 -13.95 -0.79
N ASP A 377 -20.48 -13.80 -0.22
CA ASP A 377 -19.59 -14.92 0.08
C ASP A 377 -19.96 -15.65 1.40
N GLU A 378 -19.16 -16.64 1.79
CA GLU A 378 -19.35 -17.41 3.04
C GLU A 378 -19.33 -16.56 4.31
N ALA A 379 -18.66 -15.40 4.26
CA ALA A 379 -18.53 -14.45 5.36
C ALA A 379 -19.55 -13.31 5.27
N MET A 380 -20.51 -13.38 4.34
CA MET A 380 -21.51 -12.35 4.06
C MET A 380 -20.93 -11.03 3.52
N ASN A 381 -19.73 -11.06 2.93
CA ASN A 381 -19.22 -9.89 2.20
C ASN A 381 -19.87 -9.84 0.81
N ALA A 382 -20.23 -8.64 0.36
CA ALA A 382 -20.73 -8.43 -0.99
C ALA A 382 -19.64 -8.72 -2.04
N VAL A 383 -20.05 -9.39 -3.11
CA VAL A 383 -19.26 -9.71 -4.29
C VAL A 383 -19.81 -8.89 -5.45
N PRO A 384 -19.01 -7.98 -6.05
CA PRO A 384 -19.45 -7.15 -7.16
C PRO A 384 -19.93 -7.99 -8.36
N VAL A 385 -21.08 -7.62 -8.89
CA VAL A 385 -21.70 -8.23 -10.06
C VAL A 385 -22.18 -7.15 -11.03
N ASP A 386 -21.93 -7.38 -12.31
CA ASP A 386 -22.51 -6.63 -13.43
C ASP A 386 -23.91 -7.17 -13.73
N VAL A 387 -24.90 -6.27 -13.73
CA VAL A 387 -26.32 -6.59 -13.86
C VAL A 387 -26.84 -6.05 -15.19
N GLN A 388 -27.30 -6.95 -16.05
CA GLN A 388 -27.81 -6.56 -17.38
C GLN A 388 -29.19 -7.14 -17.65
N TYR A 389 -30.15 -6.30 -18.00
CA TYR A 389 -31.47 -6.75 -18.41
C TYR A 389 -31.53 -7.07 -19.90
N ASN A 390 -32.14 -8.22 -20.23
CA ASN A 390 -32.43 -8.63 -21.59
C ASN A 390 -33.94 -8.61 -21.85
N GLU A 391 -34.39 -7.60 -22.59
CA GLU A 391 -35.80 -7.41 -22.97
C GLU A 391 -36.38 -8.59 -23.79
N GLU A 392 -35.58 -9.24 -24.63
CA GLU A 392 -36.06 -10.33 -25.51
C GLU A 392 -36.44 -11.58 -24.70
N THR A 393 -35.67 -11.87 -23.66
CA THR A 393 -35.84 -13.05 -22.80
C THR A 393 -36.54 -12.74 -21.49
N ARG A 394 -36.76 -11.46 -21.16
CA ARG A 394 -37.29 -10.98 -19.87
C ARG A 394 -36.49 -11.53 -18.71
N SER A 395 -35.17 -11.46 -18.83
CA SER A 395 -34.25 -11.99 -17.84
C SER A 395 -33.13 -11.03 -17.54
N VAL A 396 -32.70 -11.04 -16.28
CA VAL A 396 -31.51 -10.33 -15.82
C VAL A 396 -30.35 -11.31 -15.83
N GLU A 397 -29.26 -10.91 -16.46
CA GLU A 397 -27.96 -11.59 -16.42
C GLU A 397 -27.12 -10.97 -15.30
N LEU A 398 -26.68 -11.80 -14.35
CA LEU A 398 -25.75 -11.41 -13.30
C LEU A 398 -24.40 -12.02 -13.61
N ARG A 399 -23.41 -11.17 -13.90
CA ARG A 399 -22.05 -11.58 -14.23
C ARG A 399 -21.12 -11.11 -13.12
N PRO A 400 -20.40 -12.01 -12.42
CA PRO A 400 -19.43 -11.54 -11.45
C PRO A 400 -18.30 -10.78 -12.16
N GLU A 401 -17.87 -9.64 -11.61
CA GLU A 401 -16.74 -8.87 -12.18
C GLU A 401 -15.46 -9.71 -12.22
N LYS A 402 -15.30 -10.56 -11.19
CA LYS A 402 -14.22 -11.53 -11.08
C LYS A 402 -14.78 -12.92 -10.80
N ASN A 403 -14.16 -13.93 -11.40
CA ASN A 403 -14.54 -15.33 -11.21
C ASN A 403 -14.64 -15.69 -9.72
N TYR A 404 -15.64 -16.47 -9.33
CA TYR A 404 -15.79 -17.02 -8.00
C TYR A 404 -14.61 -17.91 -7.58
N ASP A 405 -14.39 -18.08 -6.28
CA ASP A 405 -13.36 -18.95 -5.72
C ASP A 405 -13.81 -20.43 -5.75
N SER A 406 -12.97 -21.29 -6.31
CA SER A 406 -13.19 -22.74 -6.32
C SER A 406 -13.30 -23.30 -4.91
N GLY A 407 -14.27 -24.19 -4.70
CA GLY A 407 -14.55 -24.82 -3.42
C GLY A 407 -15.24 -23.91 -2.39
N LYS A 408 -15.59 -22.67 -2.76
CA LYS A 408 -16.31 -21.73 -1.89
C LYS A 408 -17.81 -21.75 -2.14
N SER A 409 -18.56 -21.36 -1.11
CA SER A 409 -20.01 -21.19 -1.17
C SER A 409 -20.40 -19.72 -1.21
N TYR A 410 -21.51 -19.44 -1.87
CA TYR A 410 -22.04 -18.11 -2.09
C TYR A 410 -23.56 -18.12 -1.95
N THR A 411 -24.12 -16.94 -1.69
CA THR A 411 -25.56 -16.73 -1.60
C THR A 411 -25.96 -15.67 -2.63
N LEU A 412 -26.82 -16.03 -3.58
CA LEU A 412 -27.54 -15.06 -4.40
C LEU A 412 -28.81 -14.65 -3.67
N PHE A 413 -28.99 -13.36 -3.45
CA PHE A 413 -30.16 -12.79 -2.82
C PHE A 413 -30.76 -11.69 -3.71
N ILE A 414 -32.08 -11.66 -3.81
CA ILE A 414 -32.84 -10.62 -4.51
C ILE A 414 -33.85 -10.08 -3.51
N ALA A 415 -33.68 -8.82 -3.12
CA ALA A 415 -34.55 -8.16 -2.14
C ALA A 415 -35.98 -8.02 -2.65
N LYS A 416 -36.94 -8.01 -1.73
CA LYS A 416 -38.37 -7.93 -2.06
C LYS A 416 -38.83 -6.51 -2.35
N ASP A 417 -38.45 -5.61 -1.46
CA ASP A 417 -38.92 -4.23 -1.36
C ASP A 417 -37.76 -3.28 -1.65
N SER A 418 -37.20 -3.39 -2.86
CA SER A 418 -36.31 -2.35 -3.33
C SER A 418 -37.12 -1.10 -3.65
N LYS A 419 -36.53 0.10 -3.45
CA LYS A 419 -37.25 1.38 -3.43
C LYS A 419 -37.71 1.85 -4.83
N SER A 420 -38.07 0.93 -5.72
CA SER A 420 -38.40 1.22 -7.11
C SER A 420 -39.57 2.20 -7.24
N GLN A 421 -39.33 3.30 -7.98
CA GLN A 421 -40.26 4.41 -8.18
C GLN A 421 -41.60 3.98 -8.82
N ASP A 422 -41.64 2.84 -9.52
CA ASP A 422 -42.77 2.44 -10.36
C ASP A 422 -43.80 1.50 -9.68
N ASN A 423 -43.77 1.36 -8.36
CA ASN A 423 -44.64 0.45 -7.57
C ASN A 423 -44.49 -1.04 -7.94
N LEU A 424 -43.35 -1.44 -8.49
CA LEU A 424 -43.11 -2.81 -8.96
C LEU A 424 -42.32 -3.60 -7.92
N THR A 425 -42.97 -4.02 -6.84
CA THR A 425 -42.35 -4.82 -5.79
C THR A 425 -42.38 -6.31 -6.12
N LEU A 426 -41.33 -7.04 -5.74
CA LEU A 426 -41.37 -8.49 -5.80
C LEU A 426 -42.35 -9.02 -4.77
N LYS A 427 -43.02 -10.12 -5.11
CA LYS A 427 -43.97 -10.72 -4.19
C LYS A 427 -43.28 -11.30 -2.94
N ASN A 428 -42.08 -11.81 -3.13
CA ASN A 428 -41.25 -12.49 -2.13
C ASN A 428 -39.80 -12.17 -2.48
N ALA A 429 -38.96 -11.99 -1.47
CA ALA A 429 -37.51 -12.02 -1.67
C ALA A 429 -37.09 -13.39 -2.18
N VAL A 430 -35.97 -13.48 -2.89
CA VAL A 430 -35.44 -14.73 -3.41
C VAL A 430 -34.07 -14.98 -2.83
N LYS A 431 -33.84 -16.20 -2.32
CA LYS A 431 -32.52 -16.64 -1.87
C LYS A 431 -32.15 -17.96 -2.53
N MET A 432 -30.90 -18.06 -2.96
CA MET A 432 -30.34 -19.27 -3.53
C MET A 432 -28.87 -19.40 -3.13
N ASP A 433 -28.56 -20.45 -2.39
CA ASP A 433 -27.19 -20.80 -2.05
C ASP A 433 -26.56 -21.60 -3.21
N PHE A 434 -25.26 -21.44 -3.44
CA PHE A 434 -24.51 -22.25 -4.39
C PHE A 434 -23.07 -22.48 -3.98
N SER A 435 -22.46 -23.57 -4.46
CA SER A 435 -21.04 -23.89 -4.26
C SER A 435 -20.32 -24.06 -5.59
N VAL A 436 -19.07 -23.61 -5.63
CA VAL A 436 -18.23 -23.56 -6.83
C VAL A 436 -17.28 -24.77 -6.88
N LYS A 437 -17.11 -25.35 -8.06
CA LYS A 437 -16.30 -26.56 -8.30
C LYS A 437 -14.80 -26.38 -8.13
#